data_AF-A0AA50ZH61-F1
#
_entry.id   AF-A0AA50ZH61-F1
#
_cell.length_a   1.000
_cell.length_b   1.000
_cell.length_c   1.000
_cell.angle_alpha   90.00
_cell.angle_beta   90.00
_cell.angle_gamma   90.00
#
_symmetry.space_group_name_H-M   'P 1'
#
loop_
_entity.id
_entity.type
_entity.pdbx_description
1 polymer ?
#
loop_
_entity_poly.entity_id
_entity_poly.type
_entity_poly.pdbx_seq_one_letter_code
_entity_poly.pdbx_strand_id
1 'polypeptide(L)'
;SIGLEYELRLERELRLMNITFSDENILRSRGYDKTPDFKLDVPIAVDGFIINWIESKALFGDDENHSGYLKEQLLCYWNRFGPGLVIYWFGYLETLELTPEVNNMFILRTSFPDKNSITQY
;
A
#
# COMPACT_ATOMS: atom_id res chain seq x y z
N SER A 1 7.29 -15.51 -7.63
CA SER A 1 5.92 -15.85 -7.20
C SER A 1 4.96 -14.86 -7.87
N ILE A 2 3.64 -15.08 -7.78
CA ILE A 2 2.66 -14.13 -8.32
C ILE A 2 2.70 -12.77 -7.59
N GLY A 3 2.97 -12.77 -6.28
CA GLY A 3 3.21 -11.53 -5.50
C GLY A 3 4.31 -10.67 -6.10
N LEU A 4 5.48 -11.26 -6.32
CA LEU A 4 6.63 -10.56 -6.93
C LEU A 4 6.32 -9.96 -8.30
N GLU A 5 5.50 -10.63 -9.13
CA GLU A 5 5.11 -10.09 -10.44
C GLU A 5 4.28 -8.80 -10.30
N TYR A 6 3.37 -8.76 -9.33
CA TYR A 6 2.57 -7.58 -9.04
C TYR A 6 3.35 -6.47 -8.34
N GLU A 7 4.30 -6.81 -7.47
CA GLU A 7 5.26 -5.85 -6.89
C GLU A 7 6.11 -5.20 -7.99
N LEU A 8 6.67 -6.00 -8.92
CA LEU A 8 7.43 -5.48 -10.06
C LEU A 8 6.57 -4.62 -11.00
N ARG A 9 5.29 -4.97 -11.16
CA ARG A 9 4.34 -4.14 -11.90
C ARG A 9 4.14 -2.79 -11.21
N LEU A 10 3.86 -2.80 -9.91
CA LEU A 10 3.69 -1.59 -9.11
C LEU A 10 4.94 -0.71 -9.13
N GLU A 11 6.12 -1.32 -9.01
CA GLU A 11 7.40 -0.62 -9.11
C GLU A 11 7.53 0.14 -10.45
N ARG A 12 7.14 -0.50 -11.56
CA ARG A 12 7.16 0.15 -12.88
C ARG A 12 6.20 1.33 -12.94
N GLU A 13 4.98 1.20 -12.41
CA GLU A 13 4.01 2.30 -12.37
C GLU A 13 4.55 3.50 -11.57
N LEU A 14 5.12 3.25 -10.38
CA LEU A 14 5.75 4.29 -9.55
C LEU A 14 6.87 5.01 -10.32
N ARG A 15 7.76 4.26 -10.98
CA ARG A 15 8.84 4.82 -11.79
C ARG A 15 8.32 5.63 -12.99
N LEU A 16 7.30 5.14 -13.69
CA LEU A 16 6.68 5.84 -14.82
C LEU A 16 6.04 7.17 -14.39
N MET A 17 5.54 7.24 -13.16
CA MET A 17 4.97 8.47 -12.57
C MET A 17 6.01 9.34 -11.85
N ASN A 18 7.29 8.98 -11.90
CA ASN A 18 8.39 9.67 -11.22
C ASN A 18 8.18 9.79 -9.70
N ILE A 19 7.51 8.81 -9.09
CA ILE A 19 7.33 8.72 -7.64
C ILE A 19 8.53 7.98 -7.07
N THR A 20 9.27 8.64 -6.17
CA THR A 20 10.44 8.07 -5.50
C THR A 20 10.05 7.26 -4.27
N PHE A 21 10.71 6.13 -4.05
CA PHE A 21 10.39 5.20 -2.97
C PHE A 21 11.63 4.44 -2.47
N SER A 22 11.51 3.92 -1.24
CA SER A 22 12.38 2.91 -0.66
C SER A 22 11.67 1.56 -0.65
N ASP A 23 12.30 0.54 -1.24
CA ASP A 23 11.79 -0.84 -1.22
C ASP A 23 12.12 -1.57 0.10
N GLU A 24 11.62 -2.79 0.25
CA GLU A 24 11.88 -3.63 1.42
C GLU A 24 13.37 -3.85 1.69
N ASN A 25 14.21 -4.01 0.67
CA ASN A 25 15.64 -4.26 0.85
C ASN A 25 16.32 -3.05 1.51
N ILE A 26 16.00 -1.85 1.03
CA ILE A 26 16.48 -0.59 1.60
C ILE A 26 15.96 -0.45 3.03
N LEU A 27 14.68 -0.70 3.27
CA LEU A 27 14.08 -0.58 4.60
C LEU A 27 14.69 -1.57 5.60
N ARG A 28 14.87 -2.84 5.22
CA ARG A 28 15.52 -3.86 6.06
C ARG A 28 16.98 -3.52 6.36
N SER A 29 17.71 -2.98 5.39
CA SER A 29 19.10 -2.52 5.61
C SER A 29 19.20 -1.38 6.64
N ARG A 30 18.11 -0.62 6.83
CA ARG A 30 17.96 0.43 7.85
C ARG A 30 17.47 -0.11 9.20
N GLY A 31 17.29 -1.42 9.34
CA GLY A 31 16.90 -2.08 10.59
C GLY A 31 15.40 -2.19 10.83
N TYR A 32 14.56 -2.00 9.80
CA TYR A 32 13.13 -2.25 9.91
C TYR A 32 12.83 -3.76 9.82
N ASP A 33 12.06 -4.26 10.78
CA ASP A 33 11.62 -5.64 10.95
C ASP A 33 10.32 -5.96 10.19
N LYS A 34 9.44 -4.96 10.08
CA LYS A 34 8.21 -4.97 9.30
C LYS A 34 8.27 -3.83 8.29
N THR A 35 8.12 -4.15 7.02
CA THR A 35 8.31 -3.23 5.90
C THR A 35 7.15 -3.33 4.92
N PRO A 36 6.53 -2.21 4.50
CA PRO A 36 5.66 -2.24 3.35
C PRO A 36 6.48 -2.55 2.09
N ASP A 37 5.84 -3.05 1.04
CA ASP A 37 6.51 -3.32 -0.24
C ASP A 37 7.22 -2.05 -0.77
N PHE A 38 6.53 -0.90 -0.67
CA PHE A 38 7.08 0.39 -1.05
C PHE A 38 6.75 1.47 -0.01
N LYS A 39 7.78 2.09 0.58
CA LYS A 39 7.64 3.32 1.35
C LYS A 39 7.96 4.50 0.44
N LEU A 40 7.03 5.45 0.28
CA LEU A 40 7.23 6.61 -0.59
C LEU A 40 8.17 7.61 0.08
N ASP A 41 9.15 8.13 -0.65
CA ASP A 41 10.09 9.10 -0.09
C ASP A 41 9.40 10.44 0.19
N VAL A 42 8.47 10.83 -0.70
CA VAL A 42 7.57 11.97 -0.55
C VAL A 42 6.11 11.47 -0.58
N PRO A 43 5.25 11.87 0.37
CA PRO A 43 3.85 11.48 0.36
C PRO A 43 3.11 12.01 -0.88
N ILE A 44 2.13 11.25 -1.37
CA ILE A 44 1.26 11.67 -2.47
C ILE A 44 -0.20 11.66 -2.02
N ALA A 45 -1.06 12.44 -2.67
CA ALA A 45 -2.50 12.32 -2.49
C ALA A 45 -3.10 11.43 -3.59
N VAL A 46 -3.91 10.45 -3.20
CA VAL A 46 -4.73 9.62 -4.07
C VAL A 46 -6.19 9.98 -3.81
N ASP A 47 -6.86 10.59 -4.80
CA ASP A 47 -8.24 11.08 -4.67
C ASP A 47 -8.44 11.98 -3.42
N GLY A 48 -7.41 12.77 -3.08
CA GLY A 48 -7.39 13.64 -1.90
C GLY A 48 -6.96 12.96 -0.59
N PHE A 49 -6.78 11.64 -0.56
CA PHE A 49 -6.26 10.92 0.60
C PHE A 49 -4.73 10.81 0.55
N ILE A 50 -4.03 11.26 1.60
CA ILE A 50 -2.57 11.23 1.65
C ILE A 50 -2.09 9.81 1.94
N ILE A 51 -1.13 9.30 1.16
CA ILE A 51 -0.47 8.02 1.39
C ILE A 51 1.05 8.17 1.47
N ASN A 52 1.66 7.37 2.34
CA ASN A 52 3.10 7.36 2.63
C ASN A 52 3.77 6.04 2.25
N TRP A 53 2.97 4.98 2.06
CA TRP A 53 3.43 3.64 1.73
C TRP A 53 2.34 2.90 0.93
N ILE A 54 2.76 1.86 0.21
CA ILE A 54 1.90 1.00 -0.58
C ILE A 54 2.23 -0.46 -0.26
N GLU A 55 1.19 -1.26 -0.03
CA GLU A 55 1.25 -2.70 0.15
C GLU A 55 0.51 -3.41 -1.01
N SER A 56 1.16 -4.38 -1.65
CA SER A 56 0.74 -5.13 -2.82
C SER A 56 0.38 -6.56 -2.44
N LYS A 57 -0.91 -6.91 -2.50
CA LYS A 57 -1.41 -8.26 -2.20
C LYS A 57 -1.98 -8.91 -3.45
N ALA A 58 -1.24 -9.88 -4.03
CA ALA A 58 -1.66 -10.66 -5.20
C ALA A 58 -2.65 -11.79 -4.82
N LEU A 59 -3.74 -11.42 -4.15
CA LEU A 59 -4.80 -12.30 -3.65
C LEU A 59 -6.12 -11.52 -3.49
N PHE A 60 -7.21 -12.23 -3.23
CA PHE A 60 -8.50 -11.62 -2.90
C PHE A 60 -8.57 -11.29 -1.40
N GLY A 61 -8.89 -10.04 -1.05
CA GLY A 61 -9.00 -9.62 0.35
C GLY A 61 -10.33 -10.02 0.98
N ASP A 62 -10.33 -11.01 1.86
CA ASP A 62 -11.47 -11.41 2.69
C ASP A 62 -11.25 -11.00 4.16
N ASP A 63 -12.27 -11.14 5.00
CA ASP A 63 -12.20 -10.74 6.41
C ASP A 63 -11.10 -11.48 7.18
N GLU A 64 -10.87 -12.77 6.88
CA GLU A 64 -9.90 -13.60 7.59
C GLU A 64 -8.47 -13.14 7.30
N ASN A 65 -8.12 -13.04 6.01
CA ASN A 65 -6.78 -12.64 5.61
C ASN A 65 -6.52 -11.16 5.91
N HIS A 66 -7.51 -10.29 5.72
CA HIS A 66 -7.37 -8.86 5.99
C HIS A 66 -7.14 -8.62 7.49
N SER A 67 -7.88 -9.29 8.38
CA SER A 67 -7.69 -9.17 9.83
C SER A 67 -6.29 -9.60 10.27
N GLY A 68 -5.75 -10.67 9.64
CA GLY A 68 -4.37 -11.11 9.84
C GLY A 68 -3.36 -10.04 9.43
N TYR A 69 -3.45 -9.54 8.19
CA TYR A 69 -2.55 -8.50 7.69
C TYR A 69 -2.63 -7.21 8.48
N LEU A 70 -3.84 -6.81 8.90
CA LEU A 70 -4.04 -5.62 9.71
C LEU A 70 -3.20 -5.69 10.99
N LYS A 71 -3.33 -6.80 11.74
CA LYS A 71 -2.63 -6.97 13.02
C LYS A 71 -1.13 -7.16 12.88
N GLU A 72 -0.69 -7.90 11.87
CA GLU A 72 0.71 -8.31 11.74
C GLU A 72 1.58 -7.33 10.97
N GLN A 73 0.98 -6.46 10.15
CA GLN A 73 1.66 -5.61 9.17
C GLN A 73 1.09 -4.18 9.18
N LEU A 74 -0.16 -3.98 8.78
CA LEU A 74 -0.68 -2.65 8.41
C LEU A 74 -0.73 -1.67 9.60
N LEU A 75 -1.08 -2.14 10.80
CA LEU A 75 -1.03 -1.31 12.02
C LEU A 75 0.39 -0.79 12.28
N CYS A 76 1.41 -1.62 12.05
CA CYS A 76 2.81 -1.22 12.26
C CYS A 76 3.23 -0.14 11.25
N TYR A 77 2.84 -0.31 9.98
CA TYR A 77 3.14 0.65 8.92
C TYR A 77 2.49 1.99 9.20
N TRP A 78 1.21 1.99 9.59
CA TRP A 78 0.48 3.20 9.95
C TRP A 78 1.12 3.94 11.13
N ASN A 79 1.41 3.24 12.23
CA ASN A 79 2.02 3.85 13.41
C ASN A 79 3.40 4.46 13.12
N ARG A 80 4.15 3.90 12.16
CA ARG A 80 5.52 4.32 11.85
C ARG A 80 5.59 5.37 10.74
N PHE A 81 4.75 5.25 9.72
CA PHE A 81 4.86 6.02 8.48
C PHE A 81 3.61 6.85 8.18
N GLY A 82 2.55 6.77 8.98
CA GLY A 82 1.27 7.42 8.72
C GLY A 82 0.42 6.66 7.69
N PRO A 83 -0.59 7.32 7.09
CA PRO A 83 -1.55 6.62 6.25
C PRO A 83 -0.96 6.01 4.97
N GLY A 84 -1.59 4.95 4.44
CA GLY A 84 -1.08 4.23 3.27
C GLY A 84 -2.15 3.73 2.29
N LEU A 85 -1.72 2.90 1.34
CA LEU A 85 -2.57 2.26 0.33
C LEU A 85 -2.31 0.75 0.34
N VAL A 86 -3.38 -0.04 0.37
CA VAL A 86 -3.31 -1.49 0.15
C VAL A 86 -4.00 -1.83 -1.16
N ILE A 87 -3.28 -2.54 -2.04
CA ILE A 87 -3.80 -2.99 -3.33
C ILE A 87 -4.05 -4.50 -3.25
N TYR A 88 -5.31 -4.89 -3.29
CA TYR A 88 -5.73 -6.30 -3.46
C TYR A 88 -6.00 -6.56 -4.94
N TRP A 89 -5.02 -7.12 -5.64
CA TRP A 89 -5.04 -7.21 -7.10
C TRP A 89 -6.14 -8.10 -7.67
N PHE A 90 -6.72 -9.01 -6.88
CA PHE A 90 -7.84 -9.87 -7.30
C PHE A 90 -9.19 -9.41 -6.76
N GLY A 91 -9.27 -8.22 -6.17
CA GLY A 91 -10.48 -7.71 -5.51
C GLY A 91 -10.47 -7.94 -4.01
N TYR A 92 -11.48 -7.41 -3.33
CA TYR A 92 -11.69 -7.57 -1.90
C TYR A 92 -13.18 -7.47 -1.56
N LEU A 93 -13.57 -7.94 -0.37
CA LEU A 93 -14.94 -7.79 0.11
C LEU A 93 -15.26 -6.31 0.35
N GLU A 94 -16.35 -5.82 -0.24
CA GLU A 94 -16.81 -4.43 -0.07
C GLU A 94 -17.06 -4.07 1.41
N THR A 95 -17.38 -5.06 2.25
CA THR A 95 -17.53 -4.88 3.70
C THR A 95 -16.26 -4.35 4.37
N LEU A 96 -15.08 -4.59 3.80
CA LEU A 96 -13.83 -4.07 4.33
C LEU A 96 -13.76 -2.54 4.27
N GLU A 97 -14.40 -1.89 3.29
CA GLU A 97 -14.49 -0.41 3.21
C GLU A 97 -15.23 0.21 4.39
N LEU A 98 -16.06 -0.59 5.08
CA LEU A 98 -16.86 -0.16 6.22
C LEU A 98 -16.11 -0.32 7.55
N THR A 99 -14.91 -0.89 7.54
CA THR A 99 -14.08 -1.03 8.74
C THR A 99 -13.54 0.34 9.17
N PRO A 100 -13.40 0.58 10.48
CA PRO A 100 -12.96 1.89 10.98
C PRO A 100 -11.54 2.26 10.55
N GLU A 101 -10.70 1.29 10.20
CA GLU A 101 -9.33 1.51 9.73
C GLU A 101 -9.31 2.05 8.30
N VAL A 102 -10.20 1.59 7.43
CA VAL A 102 -10.24 2.03 6.03
C VAL A 102 -10.73 3.47 5.93
N ASN A 103 -10.12 4.25 5.03
CA ASN A 103 -10.28 5.71 4.88
C ASN A 103 -9.81 6.56 6.06
N ASN A 104 -9.19 5.95 7.09
CA ASN A 104 -8.53 6.67 8.19
C ASN A 104 -7.03 6.34 8.26
N MET A 105 -6.71 5.05 8.20
CA MET A 105 -5.35 4.52 8.31
C MET A 105 -4.76 4.15 6.95
N PHE A 106 -5.59 3.64 6.06
CA PHE A 106 -5.21 3.33 4.70
C PHE A 106 -6.44 3.31 3.81
N ILE A 107 -6.24 3.41 2.51
CA ILE A 107 -7.28 3.16 1.50
C ILE A 107 -7.06 1.81 0.83
N LEU A 108 -8.14 1.20 0.36
CA LEU A 108 -8.10 -0.02 -0.42
C LEU A 108 -8.30 0.30 -1.91
N ARG A 109 -7.59 -0.43 -2.78
CA ARG A 109 -7.77 -0.40 -4.23
C ARG A 109 -7.58 -1.79 -4.82
N THR A 110 -8.07 -1.98 -6.05
CA THR A 110 -7.83 -3.19 -6.85
C THR A 110 -6.77 -2.99 -7.94
N SER A 111 -6.30 -1.76 -8.12
CA SER A 111 -5.22 -1.37 -9.01
C SER A 111 -4.47 -0.16 -8.47
N PHE A 112 -3.28 0.10 -9.01
CA PHE A 112 -2.62 1.38 -8.76
C PHE A 112 -3.45 2.53 -9.37
N PRO A 113 -3.60 3.70 -8.71
CA PRO A 113 -4.42 4.80 -9.21
C PRO A 113 -3.85 5.41 -10.50
N ASP A 114 -4.75 5.89 -11.35
CA ASP A 114 -4.36 6.64 -12.55
C ASP A 114 -3.71 7.98 -12.19
N LYS A 115 -2.89 8.50 -13.10
CA LYS A 115 -2.21 9.80 -12.93
C LYS A 115 -3.15 10.94 -12.55
N ASN A 116 -4.38 10.95 -13.04
CA ASN A 116 -5.36 12.01 -12.76
C ASN A 116 -5.88 11.98 -11.31
N SER A 117 -5.79 10.84 -10.65
CA SER A 117 -6.15 10.67 -9.24
C SER A 117 -4.99 11.02 -8.30
N ILE A 118 -3.79 11.23 -8.83
CA ILE A 118 -2.57 11.44 -8.03
C ILE A 118 -2.15 12.91 -8.05
N THR A 119 -2.00 13.49 -6.85
CA THR A 119 -1.33 14.78 -6.65
C THR A 119 0.00 14.56 -5.94
N GLN A 120 1.09 15.05 -6.54
CA GLN A 120 2.42 15.13 -5.92
C GLN A 120 2.66 16.57 -5.47
N TYR A 121 3.30 16.77 -4.31
CA TYR A 121 3.58 18.08 -3.72
C TYR A 121 5.01 18.53 -3.93
#